data_AF-U1QXF5-F1
#
_entry.id   AF-U1QXF5-F1
#
_cell.length_a   1.000
_cell.length_b   1.000
_cell.length_c   1.000
_cell.angle_alpha   90.00
_cell.angle_beta   90.00
_cell.angle_gamma   90.00
#
_symmetry.space_group_name_H-M   'P 1'
#
loop_
_entity.id
_entity.type
_entity.pdbx_description
1 polymer ?
#
loop_
_entity_poly.entity_id
_entity_poly.type
_entity_poly.pdbx_seq_one_letter_code
_entity_poly.pdbx_strand_id
1 'polypeptide(L)'
;MQAASDDPARFTGVRVLGVDEHVWHHQDRRRRGPRELTGIVDLTRGEDHPTARLLDLVPGRSGTVHENWLEERGEDFPSGIQIATLDPFQGYKNAIDDQLQDTTSVLDAFHIVKLAGDAPGEVRRRVQQDTLGHRGRKGDPLYQIRLLLRASRDRLTKRQQERLREAFTADEAHISVKAAYRCAQQVREVFHQDTPTQGQRPAARLIQRLPTCPIPEIARLGRTLRKWKDAFLAYFDTDGASNAPHGSHQRNHRAGQTHRQRLPQPHQLPTPNAPHRRRPRRLHPHSTLKSL
;
A
#
# COMPACT_ATOMS: atom_id res chain seq x y z
N MET A 1 -11.78 -1.30 -24.40
CA MET A 1 -10.88 -1.01 -23.26
C MET A 1 -9.88 0.10 -23.59
N GLN A 2 -9.23 0.07 -24.76
CA GLN A 2 -8.29 1.12 -25.17
C GLN A 2 -8.95 2.50 -25.36
N ALA A 3 -10.08 2.56 -26.05
CA ALA A 3 -10.82 3.81 -26.26
C ALA A 3 -11.22 4.55 -24.96
N ALA A 4 -11.48 3.83 -23.87
CA ALA A 4 -11.80 4.45 -22.57
C ALA A 4 -10.56 4.95 -21.81
N SER A 5 -9.38 4.37 -22.09
CA SER A 5 -8.10 4.80 -21.52
C SER A 5 -7.51 5.99 -22.25
N ASP A 6 -7.91 6.25 -23.49
CA ASP A 6 -7.41 7.35 -24.31
C ASP A 6 -8.34 8.58 -24.27
N ASP A 7 -9.60 8.40 -23.83
CA ASP A 7 -10.59 9.48 -23.71
C ASP A 7 -10.22 10.47 -22.57
N PRO A 8 -9.90 11.75 -22.88
CA PRO A 8 -9.62 12.77 -21.86
C PRO A 8 -10.81 13.05 -20.95
N ALA A 9 -12.05 12.77 -21.38
CA ALA A 9 -13.24 12.99 -20.57
C ALA A 9 -13.26 12.15 -19.28
N ARG A 10 -12.44 11.09 -19.18
CA ARG A 10 -12.29 10.24 -17.98
C ARG A 10 -11.83 10.99 -16.72
N PHE A 11 -11.27 12.18 -16.89
CA PHE A 11 -10.81 13.07 -15.81
C PHE A 11 -11.89 14.07 -15.36
N THR A 12 -12.99 14.17 -16.09
CA THR A 12 -14.06 15.13 -15.79
C THR A 12 -14.74 14.76 -14.48
N GLY A 13 -14.92 15.77 -13.61
CA GLY A 13 -15.68 15.62 -12.37
C GLY A 13 -14.97 14.85 -11.26
N VAL A 14 -13.69 14.52 -11.42
CA VAL A 14 -12.87 13.93 -10.36
C VAL A 14 -12.67 14.97 -9.26
N ARG A 15 -13.04 14.63 -8.02
CA ARG A 15 -12.85 15.44 -6.81
C ARG A 15 -12.07 14.73 -5.72
N VAL A 16 -12.06 13.40 -5.73
CA VAL A 16 -11.30 12.57 -4.78
C VAL A 16 -10.31 11.72 -5.58
N LEU A 17 -9.01 12.00 -5.41
CA LEU A 17 -7.94 11.35 -6.15
C LEU A 17 -7.18 10.38 -5.24
N GLY A 18 -7.05 9.13 -5.65
CA GLY A 18 -6.25 8.13 -4.97
C GLY A 18 -4.95 7.84 -5.70
N VAL A 19 -3.85 7.77 -4.94
CA VAL A 19 -2.54 7.38 -5.44
C VAL A 19 -2.04 6.20 -4.63
N ASP A 20 -1.71 5.10 -5.32
CA ASP A 20 -1.30 3.84 -4.69
C ASP A 20 -0.12 3.21 -5.45
N GLU A 21 0.82 2.61 -4.72
CA GLU A 21 1.91 1.84 -5.27
C GLU A 21 1.46 0.45 -5.74
N HIS A 22 1.63 0.16 -7.03
CA HIS A 22 1.42 -1.17 -7.59
C HIS A 22 2.73 -1.82 -8.04
N VAL A 23 3.15 -2.89 -7.36
CA VAL A 23 4.27 -3.74 -7.81
C VAL A 23 3.77 -4.73 -8.84
N TRP A 24 4.19 -4.56 -10.11
CA TRP A 24 3.67 -5.32 -11.24
C TRP A 24 4.24 -6.74 -11.33
N HIS A 25 5.54 -6.94 -11.01
CA HIS A 25 6.19 -8.25 -11.05
C HIS A 25 7.20 -8.46 -9.90
N HIS A 26 7.31 -9.71 -9.41
CA HIS A 26 8.26 -10.14 -8.37
C HIS A 26 9.59 -10.70 -8.91
N GLN A 27 9.88 -10.61 -10.22
CA GLN A 27 11.08 -11.16 -10.86
C GLN A 27 11.85 -10.11 -11.70
N ASP A 28 13.04 -10.50 -12.17
CA ASP A 28 14.15 -9.70 -12.72
C ASP A 28 13.78 -8.53 -13.68
N ARG A 29 14.37 -7.35 -13.41
CA ARG A 29 14.16 -6.07 -14.12
C ARG A 29 14.62 -6.08 -15.58
N ARG A 30 15.45 -7.06 -15.97
CA ARG A 30 16.10 -7.08 -17.30
C ARG A 30 15.22 -7.67 -18.41
N ARG A 31 14.10 -8.33 -18.07
CA ARG A 31 13.30 -9.10 -19.06
C ARG A 31 11.84 -8.68 -19.18
N ARG A 32 11.31 -7.91 -18.23
CA ARG A 32 9.98 -7.29 -18.29
C ARG A 32 10.08 -5.87 -17.74
N GLY A 33 9.15 -5.00 -18.17
CA GLY A 33 9.15 -3.55 -17.96
C GLY A 33 9.17 -3.09 -16.49
N PRO A 34 8.74 -1.84 -16.21
CA PRO A 34 8.89 -1.24 -14.89
C PRO A 34 8.31 -2.14 -13.77
N ARG A 35 9.08 -2.31 -12.70
CA ARG A 35 8.69 -3.18 -11.56
C ARG A 35 7.58 -2.56 -10.72
N GLU A 36 7.55 -1.24 -10.66
CA GLU A 36 6.66 -0.45 -9.82
C GLU A 36 5.91 0.53 -10.72
N LEU A 37 4.61 0.62 -10.49
CA LEU A 37 3.69 1.53 -11.16
C LEU A 37 3.04 2.40 -10.09
N THR A 38 2.81 3.65 -10.41
CA THR A 38 1.95 4.55 -9.64
C THR A 38 0.55 4.45 -10.22
N GLY A 39 -0.37 3.87 -9.45
CA GLY A 39 -1.77 3.78 -9.82
C GLY A 39 -2.50 5.05 -9.41
N ILE A 40 -3.20 5.65 -10.36
CA ILE A 40 -4.04 6.82 -10.14
C ILE A 40 -5.50 6.41 -10.24
N VAL A 41 -6.27 6.69 -9.20
CA VAL A 41 -7.63 6.18 -9.03
C VAL A 41 -8.57 7.35 -8.74
N ASP A 42 -9.67 7.44 -9.47
CA ASP A 42 -10.80 8.28 -9.12
C ASP A 42 -11.61 7.59 -8.03
N LEU A 43 -11.69 8.23 -6.86
CA LEU A 43 -12.47 7.78 -5.71
C LEU A 43 -13.76 8.59 -5.56
N THR A 44 -14.05 9.51 -6.48
CA THR A 44 -15.29 10.29 -6.50
C THR A 44 -16.45 9.34 -6.72
N ARG A 45 -17.36 9.28 -5.74
CA ARG A 45 -18.56 8.44 -5.84
C ARG A 45 -19.73 9.30 -6.27
N GLY A 46 -20.47 8.84 -7.28
CA GLY A 46 -21.68 9.47 -7.78
C GLY A 46 -22.68 8.43 -8.27
N GLU A 47 -23.86 8.88 -8.69
CA GLU A 47 -24.91 7.99 -9.22
C GLU A 47 -24.42 7.21 -10.46
N ASP A 48 -23.65 7.88 -11.34
CA ASP A 48 -23.10 7.27 -12.55
C ASP A 48 -21.94 6.31 -12.28
N HIS A 49 -21.19 6.55 -11.20
CA HIS A 49 -19.99 5.79 -10.82
C HIS A 49 -19.97 5.52 -9.31
N PRO A 50 -20.66 4.46 -8.85
CA PRO A 50 -20.76 4.14 -7.42
C PRO A 50 -19.46 3.54 -6.85
N THR A 51 -18.49 3.21 -7.71
CA THR A 51 -17.24 2.54 -7.35
C THR A 51 -16.04 3.31 -7.85
N ALA A 52 -14.92 3.18 -7.15
CA ALA A 52 -13.63 3.69 -7.59
C ALA A 52 -13.28 3.24 -9.02
N ARG A 53 -12.67 4.15 -9.80
CA ARG A 53 -12.26 3.92 -11.18
C ARG A 53 -10.76 4.16 -11.33
N LEU A 54 -10.04 3.20 -11.90
CA LEU A 54 -8.64 3.40 -12.27
C LEU A 54 -8.55 4.42 -13.42
N LEU A 55 -7.86 5.53 -13.21
CA LEU A 55 -7.63 6.58 -14.20
C LEU A 55 -6.36 6.32 -15.02
N ASP A 56 -5.30 5.85 -14.37
CA ASP A 56 -4.01 5.60 -15.01
C ASP A 56 -3.10 4.63 -14.22
N LEU A 57 -2.12 4.07 -14.91
CA LEU A 57 -1.01 3.29 -14.35
C LEU A 57 0.30 3.80 -14.95
N VAL A 58 0.99 4.66 -14.20
CA VAL A 58 2.20 5.32 -14.68
C VAL A 58 3.44 4.54 -14.26
N PRO A 59 4.37 4.24 -15.18
CA PRO A 59 5.68 3.66 -14.86
C PRO A 59 6.47 4.43 -13.80
N GLY A 60 6.89 3.73 -12.75
CA GLY A 60 7.76 4.28 -11.70
C GLY A 60 7.03 4.57 -10.39
N ARG A 61 7.85 4.88 -9.38
CA ARG A 61 7.42 5.14 -8.00
C ARG A 61 8.24 6.30 -7.43
N SER A 62 7.89 7.53 -7.81
CA SER A 62 8.50 8.74 -7.28
C SER A 62 7.49 9.87 -7.21
N GLY A 63 7.80 10.89 -6.40
CA GLY A 63 7.02 12.14 -6.39
C GLY A 63 6.97 12.78 -7.78
N THR A 64 8.12 12.86 -8.45
CA THR A 64 8.24 13.40 -9.82
C THR A 64 7.36 12.69 -10.85
N VAL A 65 7.17 11.37 -10.75
CA VAL A 65 6.25 10.66 -11.65
C VAL A 65 4.81 11.12 -11.44
N HIS A 66 4.40 11.32 -10.19
CA HIS A 66 3.06 11.79 -9.86
C HIS A 66 2.87 13.27 -10.21
N GLU A 67 3.88 14.10 -9.91
CA GLU A 67 3.95 15.52 -10.22
C GLU A 67 3.80 15.76 -11.73
N ASN A 68 4.68 15.16 -12.54
CA ASN A 68 4.60 15.27 -14.00
C ASN A 68 3.24 14.81 -14.54
N TRP A 69 2.68 13.74 -13.97
CA TRP A 69 1.37 13.24 -14.38
C TRP A 69 0.26 14.25 -14.11
N LEU A 70 0.30 14.97 -12.98
CA LEU A 70 -0.63 16.05 -12.66
C LEU A 70 -0.47 17.24 -13.61
N GLU A 71 0.76 17.68 -13.86
CA GLU A 71 1.06 18.80 -14.76
C GLU A 71 0.53 18.57 -16.17
N GLU A 72 0.66 17.35 -16.69
CA GLU A 72 0.16 16.97 -18.02
C GLU A 72 -1.37 17.10 -18.17
N ARG A 73 -2.13 17.25 -17.07
CA ARG A 73 -3.60 17.42 -17.13
C ARG A 73 -4.03 18.89 -17.29
N GLY A 74 -3.12 19.85 -17.13
CA GLY A 74 -3.44 21.27 -17.11
C GLY A 74 -4.11 21.73 -15.80
N GLU A 75 -4.10 23.04 -15.53
CA GLU A 75 -4.45 23.64 -14.23
C GLU A 75 -5.91 23.37 -13.78
N ASP A 76 -6.83 23.14 -14.72
CA ASP A 76 -8.25 22.90 -14.43
C ASP A 76 -8.49 21.58 -13.69
N PHE A 77 -7.63 20.56 -13.91
CA PHE A 77 -7.82 19.27 -13.27
C PHE A 77 -7.38 19.28 -11.80
N PRO A 78 -6.13 19.68 -11.44
CA PRO A 78 -5.70 19.83 -10.05
C PRO A 78 -6.63 20.70 -9.20
N SER A 79 -7.14 21.80 -9.75
CA SER A 79 -8.04 22.72 -9.03
C SER A 79 -9.41 22.12 -8.70
N GLY A 80 -9.83 21.07 -9.42
CA GLY A 80 -11.04 20.31 -9.12
C GLY A 80 -10.88 19.29 -7.98
N ILE A 81 -9.65 18.94 -7.60
CA ILE A 81 -9.38 17.95 -6.56
C ILE A 81 -9.57 18.58 -5.18
N GLN A 82 -10.32 17.90 -4.32
CA GLN A 82 -10.63 18.33 -2.96
C GLN A 82 -9.97 17.45 -1.92
N ILE A 83 -9.86 16.14 -2.22
CA ILE A 83 -9.30 15.13 -1.34
C ILE A 83 -8.31 14.29 -2.14
N ALA A 84 -7.13 14.06 -1.59
CA ALA A 84 -6.14 13.16 -2.17
C ALA A 84 -5.75 12.05 -1.18
N THR A 85 -6.05 10.79 -1.48
CA THR A 85 -5.63 9.65 -0.67
C THR A 85 -4.29 9.13 -1.12
N LEU A 86 -3.42 8.80 -0.17
CA LEU A 86 -2.05 8.38 -0.47
C LEU A 86 -1.52 7.33 0.51
N ASP A 87 -0.53 6.59 0.03
CA ASP A 87 0.32 5.74 0.86
C ASP A 87 1.24 6.59 1.74
N PRO A 88 1.83 6.03 2.83
CA PRO A 88 2.80 6.73 3.67
C PRO A 88 4.17 6.90 2.98
N PHE A 89 4.17 7.48 1.78
CA PHE A 89 5.33 7.79 0.95
C PHE A 89 5.46 9.31 0.79
N GLN A 90 6.58 9.85 1.27
CA GLN A 90 6.80 11.30 1.29
C GLN A 90 6.77 11.92 -0.12
N GLY A 91 7.23 11.20 -1.15
CA GLY A 91 7.24 11.72 -2.51
C GLY A 91 5.84 12.04 -3.04
N TYR A 92 4.82 11.21 -2.74
CA TYR A 92 3.44 11.51 -3.14
C TYR A 92 2.87 12.69 -2.36
N LYS A 93 3.19 12.81 -1.06
CA LYS A 93 2.76 13.95 -0.27
C LYS A 93 3.32 15.27 -0.80
N ASN A 94 4.60 15.30 -1.14
CA ASN A 94 5.21 16.49 -1.73
C ASN A 94 4.53 16.84 -3.06
N ALA A 95 4.37 15.87 -3.97
CA ALA A 95 3.68 16.11 -5.23
C ALA A 95 2.24 16.62 -5.05
N ILE A 96 1.51 16.11 -4.05
CA ILE A 96 0.16 16.61 -3.70
C ILE A 96 0.25 18.05 -3.18
N ASP A 97 1.16 18.34 -2.26
CA ASP A 97 1.31 19.69 -1.66
C ASP A 97 1.75 20.74 -2.69
N ASP A 98 2.58 20.35 -3.65
CA ASP A 98 3.13 21.23 -4.67
C ASP A 98 2.13 21.50 -5.81
N GLN A 99 1.32 20.50 -6.19
CA GLN A 99 0.47 20.56 -7.39
C GLN A 99 -1.04 20.70 -7.10
N LEU A 100 -1.52 20.27 -5.93
CA LEU A 100 -2.94 20.28 -5.58
C LEU A 100 -3.23 21.30 -4.48
N GLN A 101 -3.49 22.55 -4.90
CA GLN A 101 -3.83 23.63 -3.96
C GLN A 101 -5.13 23.31 -3.20
N ASP A 102 -5.18 23.66 -1.91
CA ASP A 102 -6.35 23.50 -1.03
C ASP A 102 -6.89 22.05 -0.89
N THR A 103 -6.10 21.05 -1.31
CA THR A 103 -6.48 19.64 -1.24
C THR A 103 -6.19 19.03 0.13
N THR A 104 -7.18 18.32 0.68
CA THR A 104 -7.02 17.53 1.91
C THR A 104 -6.33 16.20 1.62
N SER A 105 -5.08 16.05 2.05
CA SER A 105 -4.37 14.78 2.01
C SER A 105 -4.91 13.79 3.05
N VAL A 106 -5.21 12.55 2.65
CA VAL A 106 -5.71 11.49 3.53
C VAL A 106 -4.81 10.26 3.44
N LEU A 107 -4.31 9.79 4.57
CA LEU A 107 -3.48 8.59 4.60
C LEU A 107 -4.34 7.34 4.43
N ASP A 108 -3.99 6.49 3.48
CA ASP A 108 -4.79 5.32 3.14
C ASP A 108 -4.91 4.32 4.32
N ALA A 109 -6.16 4.06 4.73
CA ALA A 109 -6.48 3.18 5.85
C ALA A 109 -5.93 1.76 5.66
N PHE A 110 -5.93 1.23 4.43
CA PHE A 110 -5.36 -0.08 4.15
C PHE A 110 -3.85 -0.13 4.46
N HIS A 111 -3.10 0.90 4.05
CA HIS A 111 -1.68 1.00 4.33
C HIS A 111 -1.37 1.16 5.81
N ILE A 112 -2.18 1.93 6.56
CA ILE A 112 -2.06 2.04 8.02
C ILE A 112 -2.27 0.68 8.68
N VAL A 113 -3.34 -0.03 8.31
CA VAL A 113 -3.69 -1.34 8.84
C VAL A 113 -2.64 -2.40 8.48
N LYS A 114 -2.07 -2.33 7.28
CA LYS A 114 -0.98 -3.19 6.81
C LYS A 114 0.29 -2.95 7.63
N LEU A 115 0.70 -1.68 7.80
CA LEU A 115 1.86 -1.30 8.60
C LEU A 115 1.73 -1.79 10.05
N ALA A 116 0.56 -1.59 10.66
CA ALA A 116 0.29 -2.07 12.01
C ALA A 116 0.26 -3.61 12.08
N GLY A 117 -0.28 -4.28 11.07
CA GLY A 117 -0.33 -5.75 10.98
C GLY A 117 1.04 -6.41 10.83
N ASP A 118 2.03 -5.71 10.28
CA ASP A 118 3.39 -6.23 10.11
C ASP A 118 4.24 -6.13 11.39
N ALA A 119 3.99 -5.12 12.23
CA ALA A 119 4.77 -4.87 13.44
C ALA A 119 4.85 -6.06 14.43
N PRO A 120 3.76 -6.79 14.75
CA PRO A 120 3.84 -8.00 15.60
C PRO A 120 4.75 -9.07 15.00
N GLY A 121 4.81 -9.16 13.67
CA GLY A 121 5.67 -10.10 12.96
C GLY A 121 7.15 -9.76 13.10
N GLU A 122 7.51 -8.48 13.16
CA GLU A 122 8.88 -8.02 13.43
C GLU A 122 9.29 -8.31 14.87
N VAL A 123 8.46 -7.91 15.85
CA VAL A 123 8.71 -8.18 17.28
C VAL A 123 8.88 -9.67 17.51
N ARG A 124 8.00 -10.50 16.92
CA ARG A 124 8.08 -11.96 16.96
C ARG A 124 9.41 -12.48 16.41
N ARG A 125 9.93 -11.93 15.29
CA ARG A 125 11.22 -12.38 14.73
C ARG A 125 12.38 -12.04 15.66
N ARG A 126 12.39 -10.84 16.25
CA ARG A 126 13.39 -10.42 17.23
C ARG A 126 13.38 -11.33 18.46
N VAL A 127 12.23 -11.43 19.12
CA VAL A 127 12.07 -12.28 20.33
C VAL A 127 12.50 -13.72 20.07
N GLN A 128 12.08 -14.32 18.96
CA GLN A 128 12.51 -15.68 18.63
C GLN A 128 14.01 -15.81 18.42
N GLN A 129 14.63 -14.85 17.75
CA GLN A 129 16.08 -14.87 17.54
C GLN A 129 16.81 -14.71 18.88
N ASP A 130 16.33 -13.83 19.74
CA ASP A 130 16.92 -13.54 21.06
C ASP A 130 16.79 -14.72 22.02
N THR A 131 15.65 -15.44 22.01
CA THR A 131 15.40 -16.54 22.96
C THR A 131 15.85 -17.90 22.45
N LEU A 132 15.79 -18.16 21.13
CA LEU A 132 16.09 -19.47 20.55
C LEU A 132 17.41 -19.51 19.79
N GLY A 133 18.04 -18.36 19.52
CA GLY A 133 19.28 -18.27 18.73
C GLY A 133 19.10 -18.58 17.23
N HIS A 134 17.87 -18.78 16.75
CA HIS A 134 17.61 -19.12 15.36
C HIS A 134 16.31 -18.50 14.83
N ARG A 135 16.21 -18.45 13.49
CA ARG A 135 14.96 -18.08 12.82
C ARG A 135 13.85 -19.07 13.15
N GLY A 136 12.62 -18.58 13.27
CA GLY A 136 11.46 -19.41 13.59
C GLY A 136 11.26 -20.61 12.64
N ARG A 137 10.98 -21.77 13.21
CA ARG A 137 10.73 -23.07 12.53
C ARG A 137 9.51 -23.78 13.10
N LYS A 138 9.13 -24.91 12.48
CA LYS A 138 8.05 -25.77 13.00
C LYS A 138 8.42 -26.26 14.40
N GLY A 139 7.48 -26.14 15.34
CA GLY A 139 7.72 -26.42 16.77
C GLY A 139 7.64 -25.15 17.60
N ASP A 140 8.29 -24.07 17.18
CA ASP A 140 8.37 -22.84 17.98
C ASP A 140 6.97 -22.20 18.17
N PRO A 141 6.54 -21.92 19.42
CA PRO A 141 5.19 -21.42 19.69
C PRO A 141 4.83 -20.17 18.88
N LEU A 142 5.75 -19.19 18.86
CA LEU A 142 5.57 -17.94 18.11
C LEU A 142 5.56 -18.13 16.59
N TYR A 143 6.31 -19.10 16.03
CA TYR A 143 6.31 -19.35 14.59
C TYR A 143 4.99 -19.94 14.11
N GLN A 144 4.35 -20.75 14.94
CA GLN A 144 3.09 -21.40 14.61
C GLN A 144 1.92 -20.43 14.51
N ILE A 145 1.96 -19.31 15.25
CA ILE A 145 0.90 -18.28 15.24
C ILE A 145 1.16 -17.12 14.27
N ARG A 146 2.23 -17.17 13.45
CA ARG A 146 2.67 -16.04 12.61
C ARG A 146 1.59 -15.44 11.70
N LEU A 147 0.66 -16.26 11.20
CA LEU A 147 -0.45 -15.80 10.36
C LEU A 147 -1.61 -15.23 11.19
N LEU A 148 -1.84 -15.78 12.39
CA LEU A 148 -2.89 -15.33 13.30
C LEU A 148 -2.60 -13.92 13.83
N LEU A 149 -1.32 -13.57 13.99
CA LEU A 149 -0.90 -12.22 14.40
C LEU A 149 -1.36 -11.11 13.44
N ARG A 150 -1.60 -11.43 12.16
CA ARG A 150 -2.06 -10.47 11.14
C ARG A 150 -3.58 -10.39 11.01
N ALA A 151 -4.30 -11.38 11.53
CA ALA A 151 -5.75 -11.43 11.43
C ALA A 151 -6.42 -10.45 12.41
N SER A 152 -7.59 -9.95 12.04
CA SER A 152 -8.46 -9.24 12.99
C SER A 152 -8.92 -10.22 14.07
N ARG A 153 -8.90 -9.78 15.33
CA ARG A 153 -9.33 -10.58 16.49
C ARG A 153 -10.72 -11.18 16.29
N ASP A 154 -11.65 -10.39 15.74
CA ASP A 154 -13.06 -10.79 15.61
C ASP A 154 -13.28 -11.82 14.49
N ARG A 155 -12.27 -12.00 13.61
CA ARG A 155 -12.27 -13.05 12.58
C ARG A 155 -11.62 -14.35 13.04
N LEU A 156 -11.04 -14.38 14.23
CA LEU A 156 -10.39 -15.57 14.76
C LEU A 156 -11.42 -16.47 15.44
N THR A 157 -11.40 -17.75 15.09
CA THR A 157 -12.19 -18.77 15.78
C THR A 157 -11.72 -18.92 17.24
N LYS A 158 -12.58 -19.43 18.12
CA LYS A 158 -12.21 -19.72 19.52
C LYS A 158 -10.91 -20.55 19.63
N ARG A 159 -10.75 -21.55 18.75
CA ARG A 159 -9.54 -22.38 18.68
C ARG A 159 -8.30 -21.57 18.29
N GLN A 160 -8.42 -20.61 17.36
CA GLN A 160 -7.30 -19.76 16.97
C GLN A 160 -6.94 -18.76 18.07
N GLN A 161 -7.92 -18.22 18.79
CA GLN A 161 -7.70 -17.36 19.94
C GLN A 161 -6.99 -18.11 21.07
N GLU A 162 -7.37 -19.37 21.33
CA GLU A 162 -6.68 -20.20 22.32
C GLU A 162 -5.23 -20.48 21.93
N ARG A 163 -4.96 -20.80 20.66
CA ARG A 163 -3.59 -20.97 20.16
C ARG A 163 -2.73 -19.70 20.31
N LEU A 164 -3.32 -18.51 20.14
CA LEU A 164 -2.61 -17.26 20.44
C LEU A 164 -2.30 -17.16 21.93
N ARG A 165 -3.28 -17.48 22.80
CA ARG A 165 -3.12 -17.46 24.25
C ARG A 165 -1.97 -18.39 24.69
N GLU A 166 -2.02 -19.65 24.28
CA GLU A 166 -0.99 -20.66 24.56
C GLU A 166 0.40 -20.20 24.11
N ALA A 167 0.51 -19.72 22.87
CA ALA A 167 1.79 -19.25 22.34
C ALA A 167 2.32 -18.03 23.11
N PHE A 168 1.46 -17.11 23.55
CA PHE A 168 1.88 -15.97 24.35
C PHE A 168 2.26 -16.32 25.78
N THR A 169 1.72 -17.40 26.35
CA THR A 169 2.03 -17.83 27.73
C THR A 169 3.12 -18.90 27.80
N ALA A 170 3.58 -19.41 26.66
CA ALA A 170 4.61 -20.44 26.61
C ALA A 170 5.98 -19.97 27.15
N ASP A 171 6.24 -18.66 27.14
CA ASP A 171 7.49 -18.05 27.61
C ASP A 171 7.22 -16.59 28.01
N GLU A 172 7.79 -16.12 29.12
CA GLU A 172 7.66 -14.73 29.58
C GLU A 172 8.18 -13.72 28.55
N ALA A 173 9.24 -14.08 27.80
CA ALA A 173 9.80 -13.24 26.74
C ALA A 173 8.79 -12.91 25.63
N HIS A 174 7.72 -13.71 25.47
CA HIS A 174 6.66 -13.49 24.48
C HIS A 174 5.72 -12.33 24.84
N ILE A 175 5.83 -11.73 26.03
CA ILE A 175 4.99 -10.61 26.47
C ILE A 175 5.02 -9.43 25.49
N SER A 176 6.19 -9.14 24.91
CA SER A 176 6.35 -8.06 23.93
C SER A 176 5.59 -8.36 22.63
N VAL A 177 5.54 -9.61 22.18
CA VAL A 177 4.75 -10.02 21.00
C VAL A 177 3.25 -9.89 21.25
N LYS A 178 2.78 -10.27 22.45
CA LYS A 178 1.39 -10.11 22.85
C LYS A 178 0.98 -8.63 22.91
N ALA A 179 1.84 -7.78 23.49
CA ALA A 179 1.63 -6.34 23.54
C ALA A 179 1.60 -5.73 22.13
N ALA A 180 2.54 -6.10 21.27
CA ALA A 180 2.57 -5.67 19.87
C ALA A 180 1.30 -6.08 19.10
N TYR A 181 0.85 -7.33 19.27
CA TYR A 181 -0.41 -7.81 18.71
C TYR A 181 -1.59 -6.94 19.16
N ARG A 182 -1.70 -6.63 20.46
CA ARG A 182 -2.76 -5.75 20.98
C ARG A 182 -2.70 -4.35 20.36
N CYS A 183 -1.52 -3.74 20.24
CA CYS A 183 -1.36 -2.45 19.58
C CYS A 183 -1.81 -2.50 18.12
N ALA A 184 -1.47 -3.55 17.39
CA ALA A 184 -1.92 -3.73 16.01
C ALA A 184 -3.44 -3.88 15.90
N GLN A 185 -4.09 -4.57 16.84
CA GLN A 185 -5.56 -4.65 16.89
C GLN A 185 -6.18 -3.29 17.21
N GLN A 186 -5.61 -2.51 18.14
CA GLN A 186 -6.10 -1.16 18.44
C GLN A 186 -6.05 -0.23 17.23
N VAL A 187 -5.00 -0.31 16.41
CA VAL A 187 -4.94 0.45 15.14
C VAL A 187 -6.03 0.01 14.17
N ARG A 188 -6.39 -1.28 14.13
CA ARG A 188 -7.51 -1.76 13.29
C ARG A 188 -8.85 -1.26 13.80
N GLU A 189 -9.06 -1.32 15.12
CA GLU A 189 -10.30 -0.89 15.78
C GLU A 189 -10.65 0.57 15.47
N VAL A 190 -9.66 1.43 15.26
CA VAL A 190 -9.84 2.83 14.83
C VAL A 190 -10.76 2.97 13.60
N PHE A 191 -10.64 2.07 12.61
CA PHE A 191 -11.39 2.12 11.35
C PHE A 191 -12.70 1.30 11.40
N HIS A 192 -13.04 0.73 12.55
CA HIS A 192 -14.22 -0.11 12.76
C HIS A 192 -15.16 0.46 13.82
N GLN A 193 -15.15 1.79 13.99
CA GLN A 193 -16.09 2.49 14.87
C GLN A 193 -17.37 2.87 14.13
N ASP A 194 -18.48 3.04 14.86
CA ASP A 194 -19.78 3.34 14.26
C ASP A 194 -19.85 4.76 13.68
N THR A 195 -19.01 5.67 14.18
CA THR A 195 -18.97 7.07 13.75
C THR A 195 -17.52 7.57 13.60
N PRO A 196 -17.26 8.54 12.71
CA PRO A 196 -15.92 9.11 12.55
C PRO A 196 -15.35 9.70 13.84
N THR A 197 -16.16 10.42 14.62
CA THR A 197 -15.76 11.00 15.91
C THR A 197 -15.30 9.92 16.92
N GLN A 198 -15.96 8.76 16.92
CA GLN A 198 -15.55 7.63 17.76
C GLN A 198 -14.23 7.00 17.29
N GLY A 199 -13.91 7.03 16.00
CA GLY A 199 -12.63 6.58 15.43
C GLY A 199 -11.47 7.56 15.64
N GLN A 200 -11.76 8.86 15.60
CA GLN A 200 -10.74 9.91 15.76
C GLN A 200 -10.11 9.92 17.15
N ARG A 201 -10.90 9.68 18.21
CA ARG A 201 -10.42 9.61 19.61
C ARG A 201 -9.34 8.54 19.84
N PRO A 202 -9.54 7.26 19.51
CA PRO A 202 -8.50 6.24 19.62
C PRO A 202 -7.33 6.50 18.67
N ALA A 203 -7.56 7.04 17.47
CA ALA A 203 -6.47 7.43 16.55
C ALA A 203 -5.51 8.44 17.20
N ALA A 204 -6.05 9.55 17.72
CA ALA A 204 -5.28 10.59 18.41
C ALA A 204 -4.51 10.02 19.62
N ARG A 205 -5.15 9.14 20.39
CA ARG A 205 -4.51 8.46 21.53
C ARG A 205 -3.33 7.59 21.09
N LEU A 206 -3.45 6.86 19.99
CA LEU A 206 -2.37 6.01 19.47
C LEU A 206 -1.19 6.85 18.94
N ILE A 207 -1.47 7.94 18.23
CA ILE A 207 -0.46 8.91 17.75
C ILE A 207 0.39 9.48 18.90
N GLN A 208 -0.25 9.73 20.05
CA GLN A 208 0.46 10.23 21.23
C GLN A 208 1.27 9.13 21.91
N ARG A 209 0.68 7.95 22.17
CA ARG A 209 1.26 6.91 23.04
C ARG A 209 2.27 5.98 22.37
N LEU A 210 2.03 5.56 21.14
CA LEU A 210 2.85 4.52 20.52
C LEU A 210 4.33 4.91 20.35
N PRO A 211 4.70 6.17 20.04
CA PRO A 211 6.11 6.55 19.85
C PRO A 211 7.02 6.37 21.07
N THR A 212 6.44 6.35 22.28
CA THR A 212 7.16 6.13 23.53
C THR A 212 7.03 4.68 24.03
N CYS A 213 6.53 3.78 23.19
CA CYS A 213 6.42 2.36 23.54
C CYS A 213 7.83 1.77 23.77
N PRO A 214 8.04 0.97 24.83
CA PRO A 214 9.33 0.31 25.06
C PRO A 214 9.66 -0.78 24.02
N ILE A 215 8.69 -1.20 23.21
CA ILE A 215 8.89 -2.15 22.11
C ILE A 215 9.34 -1.35 20.87
N PRO A 216 10.60 -1.46 20.41
CA PRO A 216 11.16 -0.57 19.39
C PRO A 216 10.38 -0.56 18.07
N GLU A 217 9.85 -1.70 17.64
CA GLU A 217 9.06 -1.84 16.42
C GLU A 217 7.71 -1.12 16.52
N ILE A 218 7.08 -1.14 17.70
CA ILE A 218 5.84 -0.40 17.96
C ILE A 218 6.12 1.10 18.11
N ALA A 219 7.25 1.48 18.72
CA ALA A 219 7.69 2.87 18.75
C ALA A 219 7.92 3.41 17.34
N ARG A 220 8.50 2.60 16.45
CA ARG A 220 8.68 2.94 15.03
C ARG A 220 7.35 3.14 14.31
N LEU A 221 6.41 2.19 14.46
CA LEU A 221 5.04 2.34 13.96
C LEU A 221 4.42 3.65 14.44
N GLY A 222 4.50 3.92 15.75
CA GLY A 222 4.00 5.15 16.33
C GLY A 222 4.61 6.40 15.71
N ARG A 223 5.94 6.44 15.52
CA ARG A 223 6.62 7.58 14.88
C ARG A 223 6.11 7.81 13.47
N THR A 224 5.85 6.74 12.72
CA THR A 224 5.21 6.84 11.40
C THR A 224 3.81 7.45 11.51
N LEU A 225 2.95 6.94 12.39
CA LEU A 225 1.60 7.49 12.58
C LEU A 225 1.63 8.97 13.01
N ARG A 226 2.58 9.35 13.86
CA ARG A 226 2.77 10.74 14.28
C ARG A 226 3.26 11.63 13.16
N LYS A 227 4.19 11.15 12.33
CA LYS A 227 4.66 11.88 11.14
C LYS A 227 3.49 12.20 10.20
N TRP A 228 2.57 11.25 10.04
CA TRP A 228 1.40 11.38 9.17
C TRP A 228 0.12 11.77 9.91
N LYS A 229 0.23 12.42 11.09
CA LYS A 229 -0.93 12.65 11.98
C LYS A 229 -2.08 13.37 11.27
N ASP A 230 -1.79 14.40 10.48
CA ASP A 230 -2.81 15.27 9.91
C ASP A 230 -3.55 14.52 8.80
N ALA A 231 -2.81 13.86 7.90
CA ALA A 231 -3.39 13.01 6.86
C ALA A 231 -4.12 11.77 7.43
N PHE A 232 -3.66 11.20 8.53
CA PHE A 232 -4.35 10.10 9.19
C PHE A 232 -5.67 10.58 9.84
N LEU A 233 -5.66 11.71 10.54
CA LEU A 233 -6.88 12.23 11.17
C LEU A 233 -7.90 12.75 10.13
N ALA A 234 -7.43 13.27 8.99
CA ALA A 234 -8.28 13.72 7.89
C ALA A 234 -9.20 12.62 7.34
N TYR A 235 -8.86 11.33 7.52
CA TYR A 235 -9.76 10.22 7.18
C TYR A 235 -11.14 10.35 7.83
N PHE A 236 -11.22 10.88 9.06
CA PHE A 236 -12.49 11.04 9.78
C PHE A 236 -13.31 12.25 9.32
N ASP A 237 -12.66 13.22 8.69
CA ASP A 237 -13.30 14.45 8.20
C ASP A 237 -13.70 14.34 6.71
N THR A 238 -13.31 13.24 6.05
CA THR A 238 -13.48 13.00 4.60
C THR A 238 -14.37 11.79 4.29
N ASP A 239 -15.31 11.47 5.19
CA ASP A 239 -16.23 10.32 5.07
C ASP A 239 -15.52 8.98 4.81
N GLY A 240 -14.30 8.82 5.36
CA GLY A 240 -13.51 7.60 5.22
C GLY A 240 -12.85 7.42 3.87
N ALA A 241 -12.48 8.52 3.17
CA ALA A 241 -11.73 8.46 1.92
C ALA A 241 -10.49 7.55 2.03
N SER A 242 -10.39 6.55 1.15
CA SER A 242 -9.31 5.55 1.14
C SER A 242 -9.24 4.88 -0.22
N ASN A 243 -8.03 4.46 -0.62
CA ASN A 243 -7.80 3.68 -1.84
C ASN A 243 -8.49 2.30 -1.78
N ALA A 244 -8.79 1.80 -0.58
CA ALA A 244 -9.48 0.54 -0.41
C ALA A 244 -11.00 0.70 -0.61
N PRO A 245 -11.68 -0.29 -1.21
CA PRO A 245 -13.14 -0.27 -1.30
C PRO A 245 -13.74 -0.25 0.11
N HIS A 246 -14.32 0.88 0.50
CA HIS A 246 -14.96 1.04 1.81
C HIS A 246 -16.23 0.17 1.87
N GLY A 247 -16.20 -0.89 2.68
CA GLY A 247 -17.29 -1.85 2.85
C GLY A 247 -18.40 -1.43 3.82
N SER A 248 -18.47 -0.16 4.24
CA SER A 248 -19.43 0.30 5.27
C SER A 248 -20.84 0.61 4.75
N HIS A 249 -21.11 0.53 3.44
CA HIS A 249 -22.46 0.61 2.87
C HIS A 249 -23.00 -0.74 2.36
N GLN A 250 -22.72 -1.84 3.07
CA GLN A 250 -23.42 -3.12 2.88
C GLN A 250 -24.51 -3.35 3.94
N ARG A 251 -25.32 -2.33 4.24
CA ARG A 251 -26.68 -2.56 4.75
C ARG A 251 -27.63 -2.33 3.58
N ASN A 252 -28.15 -3.45 3.08
CA ASN A 252 -29.12 -3.60 1.99
C ASN A 252 -28.53 -3.49 0.58
N HIS A 253 -27.97 -4.59 0.06
CA HIS A 253 -28.33 -5.16 -1.24
C HIS A 253 -27.69 -6.56 -1.32
N ARG A 254 -28.52 -7.60 -1.15
CA ARG A 254 -28.18 -8.97 -1.54
C ARG A 254 -28.28 -9.07 -3.06
N ALA A 255 -27.41 -9.93 -3.61
CA ALA A 255 -27.32 -10.42 -4.98
C ALA A 255 -26.43 -9.60 -5.94
N GLY A 256 -25.38 -10.25 -6.44
CA GLY A 256 -24.50 -9.76 -7.51
C GLY A 256 -23.05 -10.19 -7.31
N GLN A 257 -22.67 -11.32 -7.89
CA GLN A 257 -21.27 -11.77 -7.93
C GLN A 257 -20.40 -10.69 -8.59
N THR A 258 -19.48 -10.09 -7.84
CA THR A 258 -18.52 -9.15 -8.41
C THR A 258 -17.46 -9.92 -9.19
N HIS A 259 -17.61 -9.97 -10.51
CA HIS A 259 -16.57 -10.37 -11.44
C HIS A 259 -15.35 -9.45 -11.25
N ARG A 260 -14.21 -9.99 -10.83
CA ARG A 260 -12.92 -9.28 -10.88
C ARG A 260 -12.66 -8.86 -12.32
N GLN A 261 -12.68 -7.56 -12.60
CA GLN A 261 -12.22 -7.04 -13.88
C GLN A 261 -10.74 -7.38 -14.06
N ARG A 262 -10.41 -7.95 -15.21
CA ARG A 262 -9.04 -8.28 -15.61
C ARG A 262 -8.37 -6.97 -16.04
N LEU A 263 -7.30 -6.58 -15.35
CA LEU A 263 -6.52 -5.38 -15.67
C LEU A 263 -5.96 -5.48 -17.10
N PRO A 264 -6.06 -4.43 -17.93
CA PRO A 264 -5.43 -4.38 -19.24
C PRO A 264 -3.89 -4.36 -19.10
N GLN A 265 -3.21 -4.99 -20.05
CA GLN A 265 -1.74 -4.93 -20.15
C GLN A 265 -1.35 -3.60 -20.82
N PRO A 266 -0.35 -2.86 -20.30
CA PRO A 266 0.13 -1.67 -20.97
C PRO A 266 0.79 -2.06 -22.31
N HIS A 267 0.37 -1.39 -23.38
CA HIS A 267 0.95 -1.56 -24.71
C HIS A 267 2.35 -0.96 -24.74
N GLN A 268 3.33 -1.73 -25.22
CA GLN A 268 4.65 -1.21 -25.54
C GLN A 268 4.51 -0.19 -26.67
N LEU A 269 4.90 1.06 -26.41
CA LEU A 269 5.01 2.08 -27.45
C LEU A 269 5.96 1.59 -28.56
N PRO A 270 5.67 1.85 -29.85
CA PRO A 270 6.57 1.49 -30.93
C PRO A 270 7.90 2.23 -30.78
N THR A 271 9.01 1.50 -30.78
CA THR A 271 10.35 2.09 -30.83
C THR A 271 10.56 2.86 -32.13
N PRO A 272 11.12 4.08 -32.11
CA PRO A 272 11.57 4.76 -33.33
C PRO A 272 12.66 3.92 -34.01
N ASN A 273 12.54 3.74 -35.33
CA ASN A 273 13.47 2.98 -36.16
C ASN A 273 14.94 3.41 -35.91
N ALA A 274 15.75 2.49 -35.37
CA ALA A 274 17.19 2.66 -35.27
C ALA A 274 17.86 2.38 -36.64
N PRO A 275 18.86 3.17 -37.07
CA PRO A 275 19.51 2.97 -38.36
C PRO A 275 20.32 1.67 -38.38
N HIS A 276 20.25 0.96 -39.51
CA HIS A 276 20.92 -0.30 -39.79
C HIS A 276 22.42 -0.28 -39.43
N ARG A 277 22.81 -1.00 -38.37
CA ARG A 277 24.22 -1.37 -38.14
C ARG A 277 24.57 -2.64 -38.90
N ARG A 278 25.46 -2.48 -39.89
CA ARG A 278 26.13 -3.57 -40.63
C ARG A 278 26.86 -4.50 -39.65
N ARG A 279 26.68 -5.82 -39.83
CA ARG A 279 27.42 -6.86 -39.10
C ARG A 279 28.92 -6.80 -39.45
N PRO A 280 29.84 -6.87 -38.47
CA PRO A 280 31.25 -7.08 -38.77
C PRO A 280 31.50 -8.55 -39.17
N ARG A 281 32.22 -8.72 -40.29
CA ARG A 281 32.72 -10.01 -40.80
C ARG A 281 33.68 -10.63 -39.79
N ARG A 282 33.49 -11.92 -39.48
CA ARG A 282 34.46 -12.74 -38.74
C ARG A 282 35.70 -12.95 -39.61
N LEU A 283 36.87 -12.59 -39.11
CA LEU A 283 38.15 -12.98 -39.69
C LEU A 283 38.56 -14.34 -39.10
N HIS A 284 38.87 -15.29 -39.98
CA HIS A 284 39.49 -16.57 -39.62
C HIS A 284 41.01 -16.38 -39.48
N PRO A 285 41.67 -17.01 -38.50
CA PRO A 285 43.13 -17.02 -38.44
C PRO A 285 43.70 -18.03 -39.45
N HIS A 286 44.57 -17.55 -40.33
CA HIS A 286 45.41 -18.37 -41.19
C HIS A 286 46.56 -19.00 -40.38
N SER A 287 46.79 -20.29 -40.64
CA SER A 287 47.98 -21.04 -40.24
C SER A 287 49.12 -20.78 -41.22
N THR A 288 50.31 -20.50 -40.70
CA THR A 288 51.58 -20.71 -41.41
C THR A 288 52.59 -21.31 -40.43
N LEU A 289 52.86 -22.61 -40.62
CA LEU A 289 54.08 -23.29 -40.21
C LEU A 289 55.14 -23.10 -41.30
N LYS A 290 56.40 -22.85 -40.90
CA LYS A 290 57.59 -23.50 -41.47
C LYS A 290 58.87 -23.15 -40.68
N SER A 291 59.22 -24.06 -39.78
CA SER A 291 60.50 -24.78 -39.73
C SER A 291 60.13 -26.16 -39.15
N LEU A 292 60.39 -27.31 -39.75
CA LEU A 292 60.94 -27.70 -41.05
C LEU A 292 60.03 -28.81 -41.61
#